data_AF-A0A9P7E0Z6-F1
#
_entry.id   AF-A0A9P7E0Z6-F1
#
_cell.length_a   1.000
_cell.length_b   1.000
_cell.length_c   1.000
_cell.angle_alpha   90.00
_cell.angle_beta   90.00
_cell.angle_gamma   90.00
#
_symmetry.space_group_name_H-M   'P 1'
#
loop_
_entity.id
_entity.type
_entity.pdbx_description
1 polymer ?
#
loop_
_entity_poly.entity_id
_entity_poly.type
_entity_poly.pdbx_seq_one_letter_code
_entity_poly.pdbx_strand_id
1 'polypeptide(L)'
;MTVSSTSDIEITLWHTWALTVTHEACEYTEQKFNAEKTGGDPVIPSQNLDTDLVMACDQLVDHLIKAYKNPIQMQINVARYSKVISPKDTRHNEEREEKLLERCPPGHEGTKLVEIPTTILDASGAIIAWYVPDALTNATQNQSDPEVSASLKGASSKKILKVIVRPAAIATAALRVMHPEQYWAGLRAFSSLKEKAESKELLKMSETLQYWASMFNSLSVISNRETPNHRDHLSIPECFNILTTVGNYSNAWMSMPSLQLEFRIVRHGVHAVEGDWIAWAWYMRDSVHVYARVPSCGWARVDYKQ
;
A
#
# COMPACT_ATOMS: atom_id res chain seq x y z
N MET A 1 30.58 -15.45 18.74
CA MET A 1 30.91 -14.10 19.26
C MET A 1 29.68 -13.22 19.09
N THR A 2 29.64 -12.08 19.78
CA THR A 2 28.44 -11.24 19.95
C THR A 2 28.05 -10.45 18.70
N VAL A 3 26.73 -10.28 18.56
CA VAL A 3 25.95 -9.23 17.87
C VAL A 3 26.75 -8.17 17.09
N SER A 4 26.45 -8.03 15.80
CA SER A 4 26.67 -6.79 15.04
C SER A 4 25.35 -6.05 14.95
N SER A 5 25.34 -4.80 15.42
CA SER A 5 24.16 -3.96 15.64
C SER A 5 23.28 -3.76 14.40
N THR A 6 21.96 -3.88 14.56
CA THR A 6 21.06 -2.95 13.88
C THR A 6 21.43 -1.54 14.32
N SER A 7 21.72 -0.65 13.37
CA SER A 7 21.92 0.76 13.69
C SER A 7 20.54 1.40 13.88
N ASP A 8 20.07 1.44 15.12
CA ASP A 8 18.79 2.05 15.45
C ASP A 8 18.87 3.55 15.15
N ILE A 9 18.27 3.96 14.04
CA ILE A 9 18.20 5.37 13.64
C ILE A 9 17.14 6.00 14.53
N GLU A 10 17.57 6.81 15.49
CA GLU A 10 16.70 7.61 16.35
C GLU A 10 16.06 8.76 15.53
N ILE A 11 15.06 8.41 14.71
CA ILE A 11 14.36 9.36 13.84
C ILE A 11 13.50 10.28 14.71
N THR A 12 14.04 11.44 15.05
CA THR A 12 13.30 12.49 15.78
C THR A 12 12.14 12.99 14.94
N LEU A 13 10.94 12.47 15.18
CA LEU A 13 9.70 12.93 14.55
C LEU A 13 9.17 14.16 15.29
N TRP A 14 9.37 15.31 14.66
CA TRP A 14 9.00 16.62 15.20
C TRP A 14 7.47 16.72 15.31
N HIS A 15 6.94 17.16 16.46
CA HIS A 15 5.49 17.19 16.74
C HIS A 15 4.63 17.99 15.72
N THR A 16 5.23 18.82 14.88
CA THR A 16 4.56 19.59 13.82
C THR A 16 4.54 18.91 12.44
N TRP A 17 5.07 17.69 12.32
CA TRP A 17 5.11 16.93 11.06
C TRP A 17 3.91 15.97 10.95
N ALA A 18 3.19 15.97 9.81
CA ALA A 18 2.09 15.02 9.57
C ALA A 18 2.52 13.53 9.65
N LEU A 19 3.81 13.22 9.50
CA LEU A 19 4.30 11.86 9.68
C LEU A 19 4.41 11.40 11.14
N THR A 20 4.30 12.29 12.14
CA THR A 20 4.44 11.93 13.56
C THR A 20 3.25 11.09 14.04
N VAL A 21 2.02 11.62 13.95
CA VAL A 21 0.78 10.86 14.24
C VAL A 21 0.65 9.63 13.33
N THR A 22 1.10 9.75 12.07
CA THR A 22 1.17 8.62 11.13
C THR A 22 2.07 7.50 11.65
N HIS A 23 3.26 7.82 12.16
CA HIS A 23 4.22 6.83 12.68
C HIS A 23 3.67 6.15 13.94
N GLU A 24 3.13 6.91 14.88
CA GLU A 24 2.52 6.36 16.10
C GLU A 24 1.37 5.38 15.78
N ALA A 25 0.55 5.68 14.77
CA ALA A 25 -0.49 4.78 14.28
C ALA A 25 0.09 3.51 13.61
N CYS A 26 1.22 3.64 12.91
CA CYS A 26 1.93 2.51 12.30
C CYS A 26 2.58 1.59 13.36
N GLU A 27 3.20 2.17 14.38
CA GLU A 27 3.76 1.43 15.51
C GLU A 27 2.68 0.70 16.30
N TYR A 28 1.57 1.38 16.64
CA TYR A 28 0.43 0.76 17.30
C TYR A 28 -0.13 -0.43 16.49
N THR A 29 -0.31 -0.25 15.17
CA THR A 29 -0.81 -1.29 14.27
C THR A 29 0.15 -2.49 14.19
N GLU A 30 1.46 -2.24 14.09
CA GLU A 30 2.49 -3.29 14.06
C GLU A 30 2.59 -4.04 15.40
N GLN A 31 2.61 -3.32 16.52
CA GLN A 31 2.68 -3.92 17.85
C GLN A 31 1.44 -4.78 18.11
N LYS A 32 0.23 -4.25 17.84
CA LYS A 32 -1.04 -4.97 18.02
C LYS A 32 -1.12 -6.20 17.12
N PHE A 33 -0.76 -6.09 15.84
CA PHE A 33 -0.67 -7.24 14.94
C PHE A 33 0.30 -8.30 15.44
N ASN A 34 1.48 -7.92 15.94
CA ASN A 34 2.44 -8.89 16.47
C ASN A 34 1.96 -9.54 17.79
N ALA A 35 1.27 -8.80 18.65
CA ALA A 35 0.63 -9.35 19.84
C ALA A 35 -0.45 -10.38 19.47
N GLU A 36 -1.40 -10.04 18.60
CA GLU A 36 -2.47 -10.95 18.13
C GLU A 36 -1.96 -12.15 17.31
N LYS A 37 -0.84 -11.98 16.58
CA LYS A 37 -0.14 -13.05 15.89
C LYS A 37 0.50 -14.06 16.86
N THR A 38 0.89 -13.63 18.06
CA THR A 38 1.66 -14.44 19.01
C THR A 38 0.91 -14.85 20.28
N GLY A 39 -0.26 -14.26 20.56
CA GLY A 39 -0.96 -14.39 21.83
C GLY A 39 -0.32 -13.57 22.96
N GLY A 40 0.35 -12.46 22.61
CA GLY A 40 0.98 -11.53 23.54
C GLY A 40 0.01 -10.58 24.25
N ASP A 41 0.55 -9.75 25.13
CA ASP A 41 -0.23 -8.83 25.96
C ASP A 41 -0.96 -7.72 25.15
N PRO A 42 -2.08 -7.17 25.66
CA PRO A 42 -2.80 -6.07 25.01
C PRO A 42 -1.93 -4.81 24.83
N VAL A 43 -1.84 -4.34 23.60
CA VAL A 43 -1.11 -3.11 23.25
C VAL A 43 -1.98 -1.88 23.54
N ILE A 44 -1.40 -0.88 24.19
CA ILE A 44 -2.06 0.38 24.54
C ILE A 44 -1.71 1.44 23.47
N PRO A 45 -2.70 2.12 22.85
CA PRO A 45 -2.44 3.18 21.87
C PRO A 45 -1.82 4.43 22.52
N SER A 46 -1.06 5.19 21.74
CA SER A 46 -0.52 6.49 22.16
C SER A 46 -1.65 7.51 22.39
N GLN A 47 -1.45 8.40 23.37
CA GLN A 47 -2.38 9.49 23.71
C GLN A 47 -2.52 10.54 22.60
N ASN A 48 -1.63 10.55 21.60
CA ASN A 48 -1.74 11.45 20.43
C ASN A 48 -2.68 10.91 19.34
N LEU A 49 -3.11 9.64 19.42
CA LEU A 49 -4.01 9.03 18.44
C LEU A 49 -5.47 9.33 18.79
N ASP A 50 -6.20 9.90 17.84
CA ASP A 50 -7.65 10.11 18.00
C ASP A 50 -8.43 8.79 17.96
N THR A 51 -9.61 8.75 18.58
CA THR A 51 -10.40 7.52 18.73
C THR A 51 -10.81 6.90 17.40
N ASP A 52 -11.13 7.70 16.36
CA ASP A 52 -11.48 7.16 15.04
C ASP A 52 -10.26 6.47 14.39
N LEU A 53 -9.05 7.02 14.59
CA LEU A 53 -7.81 6.45 14.09
C LEU A 53 -7.41 5.19 14.86
N VAL A 54 -7.56 5.15 16.18
CA VAL A 54 -7.37 3.91 16.98
C VAL A 54 -8.33 2.82 16.52
N MET A 55 -9.62 3.14 16.36
CA MET A 55 -10.62 2.19 15.85
C MET A 55 -10.32 1.72 14.42
N ALA A 56 -9.74 2.59 13.58
CA ALA A 56 -9.32 2.21 12.22
C ALA A 56 -8.08 1.30 12.24
N CYS A 57 -7.11 1.54 13.12
CA CYS A 57 -6.00 0.63 13.34
C CYS A 57 -6.46 -0.74 13.87
N ASP A 58 -7.40 -0.76 14.82
CA ASP A 58 -7.97 -1.99 15.38
C ASP A 58 -8.69 -2.83 14.30
N GLN A 59 -9.62 -2.21 13.56
CA GLN A 59 -10.35 -2.88 12.47
C GLN A 59 -9.41 -3.32 11.33
N LEU A 60 -8.33 -2.58 11.08
CA LEU A 60 -7.30 -2.99 10.13
C LEU A 60 -6.52 -4.22 10.61
N VAL A 61 -6.08 -4.26 11.88
CA VAL A 61 -5.36 -5.42 12.44
C VAL A 61 -6.22 -6.67 12.43
N ASP A 62 -7.49 -6.57 12.83
CA ASP A 62 -8.49 -7.65 12.74
C ASP A 62 -8.47 -8.35 11.36
N HIS A 63 -8.47 -7.56 10.28
CA HIS A 63 -8.55 -8.09 8.92
C HIS A 63 -7.18 -8.50 8.35
N LEU A 64 -6.09 -7.85 8.77
CA LEU A 64 -4.72 -8.31 8.49
C LEU A 64 -4.44 -9.66 9.16
N ILE A 65 -4.90 -9.89 10.40
CA ILE A 65 -4.76 -11.16 11.11
C ILE A 65 -5.58 -12.26 10.44
N LYS A 66 -6.80 -11.97 9.97
CA LYS A 66 -7.60 -12.91 9.15
C LYS A 66 -6.87 -13.26 7.85
N ALA A 67 -6.33 -12.27 7.13
CA ALA A 67 -5.60 -12.49 5.88
C ALA A 67 -4.31 -13.30 6.07
N TYR A 68 -3.52 -12.97 7.09
CA TYR A 68 -2.29 -13.69 7.44
C TYR A 68 -2.55 -15.16 7.78
N LYS A 69 -3.67 -15.46 8.46
CA LYS A 69 -4.08 -16.82 8.80
C LYS A 69 -4.68 -17.61 7.61
N ASN A 70 -4.84 -16.97 6.45
CA ASN A 70 -5.44 -17.56 5.24
C ASN A 70 -4.56 -17.30 3.99
N PRO A 71 -3.40 -17.97 3.86
CA PRO A 71 -2.52 -17.82 2.69
C PRO A 71 -2.98 -18.65 1.48
N ILE A 72 -2.96 -18.07 0.27
CA ILE A 72 -3.01 -18.80 -1.00
C ILE A 72 -1.59 -18.91 -1.57
N GLN A 73 -1.10 -20.13 -1.72
CA GLN A 73 0.20 -20.43 -2.30
C GLN A 73 0.10 -20.64 -3.82
N MET A 74 0.83 -19.84 -4.60
CA MET A 74 0.90 -19.89 -6.06
C MET A 74 2.18 -20.62 -6.53
N GLN A 75 2.19 -21.11 -7.78
CA GLN A 75 3.40 -21.62 -8.45
C GLN A 75 4.18 -20.54 -9.23
N ILE A 76 3.59 -19.37 -9.47
CA ILE A 76 4.31 -18.25 -10.09
C ILE A 76 5.43 -17.77 -9.16
N ASN A 77 6.59 -17.44 -9.73
CA ASN A 77 7.66 -16.76 -9.00
C ASN A 77 7.78 -15.31 -9.49
N VAL A 78 7.49 -14.33 -8.63
CA VAL A 78 7.37 -12.92 -9.04
C VAL A 78 8.73 -12.30 -9.42
N ALA A 79 9.81 -12.72 -8.76
CA ALA A 79 11.18 -12.30 -9.08
C ALA A 79 11.73 -12.93 -10.39
N ARG A 80 11.06 -13.94 -10.95
CA ARG A 80 11.26 -14.47 -12.30
C ARG A 80 10.31 -13.79 -13.29
N TYR A 81 9.06 -13.53 -12.89
CA TYR A 81 8.05 -12.86 -13.71
C TYR A 81 8.49 -11.44 -14.11
N SER A 82 9.00 -10.64 -13.15
CA SER A 82 9.51 -9.29 -13.38
C SER A 82 10.67 -9.25 -14.40
N LYS A 83 11.48 -10.32 -14.48
CA LYS A 83 12.61 -10.44 -15.41
C LYS A 83 12.23 -10.89 -16.82
N VAL A 84 11.01 -11.37 -17.05
CA VAL A 84 10.54 -11.81 -18.38
C VAL A 84 9.55 -10.84 -19.03
N ILE A 85 9.07 -9.85 -18.28
CA ILE A 85 8.33 -8.68 -18.78
C ILE A 85 9.33 -7.66 -19.34
N SER A 86 8.99 -7.08 -20.48
CA SER A 86 9.63 -5.90 -21.04
C SER A 86 8.84 -4.63 -20.68
N PRO A 87 9.48 -3.47 -20.49
CA PRO A 87 8.80 -2.17 -20.51
C PRO A 87 8.02 -1.91 -21.81
N LYS A 88 8.26 -2.70 -22.88
CA LYS A 88 7.52 -2.66 -24.15
C LYS A 88 6.34 -3.64 -24.23
N ASP A 89 6.05 -4.42 -23.18
CA ASP A 89 4.86 -5.30 -23.15
C ASP A 89 3.61 -4.47 -22.83
N THR A 90 3.07 -3.82 -23.86
CA THR A 90 2.00 -2.80 -23.81
C THR A 90 0.60 -3.33 -23.46
N ARG A 91 0.49 -4.47 -22.76
CA ARG A 91 -0.72 -5.20 -22.31
C ARG A 91 -1.76 -5.61 -23.36
N HIS A 92 -1.67 -5.10 -24.59
CA HIS A 92 -2.67 -5.27 -25.66
C HIS A 92 -2.34 -6.41 -26.65
N ASN A 93 -1.33 -7.23 -26.35
CA ASN A 93 -0.96 -8.40 -27.16
C ASN A 93 -1.29 -9.66 -26.37
N GLU A 94 -2.43 -10.29 -26.69
CA GLU A 94 -2.96 -11.45 -25.96
C GLU A 94 -2.06 -12.69 -26.11
N GLU A 95 -1.53 -12.94 -27.30
CA GLU A 95 -0.52 -13.99 -27.58
C GLU A 95 0.74 -13.83 -26.69
N ARG A 96 1.13 -12.59 -26.38
CA ARG A 96 2.25 -12.28 -25.48
C ARG A 96 1.89 -12.51 -24.01
N GLU A 97 0.63 -12.28 -23.61
CA GLU A 97 0.14 -12.59 -22.26
C GLU A 97 0.00 -14.10 -22.03
N GLU A 98 -0.51 -14.84 -23.02
CA GLU A 98 -0.61 -16.30 -23.01
C GLU A 98 0.78 -16.94 -22.85
N LYS A 99 1.76 -16.55 -23.68
CA LYS A 99 3.17 -16.99 -23.57
C LYS A 99 3.85 -16.55 -22.26
N LEU A 100 3.33 -15.55 -21.55
CA LEU A 100 3.79 -15.19 -20.22
C LEU A 100 3.18 -16.10 -19.13
N LEU A 101 1.91 -16.51 -19.28
CA LEU A 101 1.26 -17.52 -18.44
C LEU A 101 1.92 -18.90 -18.61
N GLU A 102 2.14 -19.38 -19.85
CA GLU A 102 2.88 -20.63 -20.11
C GLU A 102 4.26 -20.66 -19.42
N ARG A 103 4.98 -19.53 -19.48
CA ARG A 103 6.35 -19.41 -18.97
C ARG A 103 6.43 -19.21 -17.45
N CYS A 104 5.35 -18.73 -16.83
CA CYS A 104 5.25 -18.38 -15.41
C CYS A 104 3.83 -18.69 -14.90
N PRO A 105 3.40 -19.98 -14.88
CA PRO A 105 2.02 -20.35 -14.61
C PRO A 105 1.61 -20.03 -13.17
N PRO A 106 0.33 -19.69 -12.93
CA PRO A 106 -0.17 -19.41 -11.59
C PRO A 106 -0.21 -20.67 -10.70
N GLY A 107 -0.36 -21.86 -11.31
CA GLY A 107 -0.29 -23.15 -10.61
C GLY A 107 -1.63 -23.76 -10.21
N HIS A 108 -2.72 -23.24 -10.76
CA HIS A 108 -4.09 -23.75 -10.67
C HIS A 108 -4.78 -23.51 -12.03
N GLU A 109 -5.97 -24.06 -12.25
CA GLU A 109 -6.71 -23.94 -13.52
C GLU A 109 -7.98 -23.10 -13.36
N GLY A 110 -8.20 -22.18 -14.31
CA GLY A 110 -9.37 -21.29 -14.34
C GLY A 110 -9.24 -20.09 -13.41
N THR A 111 -10.22 -19.18 -13.46
CA THR A 111 -10.20 -17.99 -12.58
C THR A 111 -10.72 -18.34 -11.19
N LYS A 112 -9.90 -18.12 -10.15
CA LYS A 112 -10.33 -18.29 -8.75
C LYS A 112 -10.78 -16.96 -8.15
N LEU A 113 -12.06 -16.90 -7.78
CA LEU A 113 -12.65 -15.85 -6.95
C LEU A 113 -12.16 -15.94 -5.50
N VAL A 114 -11.89 -14.79 -4.87
CA VAL A 114 -11.50 -14.68 -3.46
C VAL A 114 -12.23 -13.50 -2.80
N GLU A 115 -13.10 -13.82 -1.83
CA GLU A 115 -13.98 -12.86 -1.15
C GLU A 115 -13.65 -12.67 0.35
N ILE A 116 -12.81 -13.54 0.92
CA ILE A 116 -12.38 -13.48 2.32
C ILE A 116 -10.96 -12.89 2.45
N PRO A 117 -10.60 -12.26 3.60
CA PRO A 117 -9.24 -11.76 3.83
C PRO A 117 -8.19 -12.85 3.56
N THR A 118 -7.19 -12.53 2.74
CA THR A 118 -6.26 -13.50 2.15
C THR A 118 -4.89 -12.87 1.87
N THR A 119 -3.79 -13.54 2.24
CA THR A 119 -2.44 -13.20 1.73
C THR A 119 -2.08 -14.11 0.54
N ILE A 120 -1.50 -13.57 -0.53
CA ILE A 120 -1.16 -14.35 -1.74
C ILE A 120 0.35 -14.48 -1.86
N LEU A 121 0.85 -15.71 -1.96
CA LEU A 121 2.27 -16.03 -1.91
C LEU A 121 2.78 -16.58 -3.25
N ASP A 122 3.96 -16.16 -3.65
CA ASP A 122 4.73 -16.70 -4.77
C ASP A 122 5.45 -18.00 -4.37
N ALA A 123 5.93 -18.77 -5.36
CA ALA A 123 6.57 -20.06 -5.15
C ALA A 123 7.88 -20.04 -4.31
N SER A 124 8.35 -18.86 -3.89
CA SER A 124 9.48 -18.68 -2.97
C SER A 124 9.06 -18.16 -1.59
N GLY A 125 7.76 -18.05 -1.32
CA GLY A 125 7.21 -17.44 -0.10
C GLY A 125 7.29 -15.90 -0.07
N ALA A 126 7.56 -15.25 -1.20
CA ALA A 126 7.38 -13.80 -1.30
C ALA A 126 5.90 -13.47 -1.46
N ILE A 127 5.45 -12.38 -0.84
CA ILE A 127 4.05 -11.96 -0.92
C ILE A 127 3.84 -11.23 -2.26
N ILE A 128 2.83 -11.65 -3.01
CA ILE A 128 2.40 -11.00 -4.26
C ILE A 128 1.43 -9.86 -3.95
N ALA A 129 0.46 -10.10 -3.07
CA ALA A 129 -0.54 -9.14 -2.64
C ALA A 129 -1.19 -9.55 -1.31
N TRP A 130 -1.85 -8.59 -0.67
CA TRP A 130 -2.81 -8.82 0.41
C TRP A 130 -4.19 -8.39 -0.09
N TYR A 131 -5.20 -9.23 0.09
CA TYR A 131 -6.60 -8.87 -0.08
C TYR A 131 -7.24 -8.77 1.31
N VAL A 132 -7.74 -7.58 1.64
CA VAL A 132 -8.19 -7.23 3.00
C VAL A 132 -9.53 -6.49 2.92
N PRO A 133 -10.65 -7.20 2.64
CA PRO A 133 -11.98 -6.61 2.64
C PRO A 133 -12.33 -6.07 4.02
N ASP A 134 -13.20 -5.06 4.05
CA ASP A 134 -13.78 -4.44 5.25
C ASP A 134 -12.76 -3.95 6.30
N ALA A 135 -11.53 -3.66 5.89
CA ALA A 135 -10.49 -3.06 6.73
C ALA A 135 -10.76 -1.59 7.13
N LEU A 136 -11.67 -0.90 6.45
CA LEU A 136 -11.94 0.53 6.67
C LEU A 136 -13.21 0.74 7.50
N THR A 137 -13.06 1.45 8.62
CA THR A 137 -14.19 1.86 9.48
C THR A 137 -15.24 2.67 8.71
N ASN A 138 -16.50 2.56 9.12
CA ASN A 138 -17.59 3.38 8.56
C ASN A 138 -17.29 4.89 8.65
N ALA A 139 -16.58 5.33 9.70
CA ALA A 139 -16.10 6.71 9.82
C ALA A 139 -15.11 7.09 8.69
N THR A 140 -14.20 6.19 8.32
CA THR A 140 -13.27 6.42 7.19
C THR A 140 -13.99 6.40 5.85
N GLN A 141 -14.97 5.51 5.66
CA GLN A 141 -15.77 5.44 4.42
C GLN A 141 -16.67 6.68 4.26
N ASN A 142 -17.31 7.15 5.33
CA ASN A 142 -18.20 8.31 5.31
C ASN A 142 -17.45 9.67 5.25
N GLN A 143 -16.13 9.70 5.44
CA GLN A 143 -15.31 10.92 5.30
C GLN A 143 -14.90 11.21 3.84
N SER A 144 -15.30 10.38 2.87
CA SER A 144 -14.98 10.59 1.46
C SER A 144 -16.07 11.34 0.69
N ASP A 145 -16.04 12.67 0.78
CA ASP A 145 -16.78 13.60 -0.10
C ASP A 145 -15.82 14.40 -1.02
N PRO A 146 -15.08 13.75 -1.94
CA PRO A 146 -14.15 14.43 -2.84
C PRO A 146 -14.89 15.03 -4.05
N GLU A 147 -15.13 16.34 -4.03
CA GLU A 147 -15.66 17.10 -5.17
C GLU A 147 -14.97 16.73 -6.50
N VAL A 148 -15.70 16.05 -7.39
CA VAL A 148 -15.20 15.69 -8.72
C VAL A 148 -14.87 16.98 -9.48
N SER A 149 -13.70 17.01 -10.14
CA SER A 149 -13.10 18.18 -10.80
C SER A 149 -12.33 19.19 -9.91
N ALA A 150 -12.03 18.87 -8.65
CA ALA A 150 -11.04 19.64 -7.88
C ALA A 150 -9.63 19.56 -8.49
N SER A 151 -9.14 20.67 -9.08
CA SER A 151 -7.76 20.76 -9.58
C SER A 151 -6.73 20.57 -8.47
N LEU A 152 -5.92 19.52 -8.55
CA LEU A 152 -4.79 19.27 -7.66
C LEU A 152 -3.64 20.30 -7.80
N LYS A 153 -3.74 21.22 -8.78
CA LYS A 153 -2.83 22.36 -8.98
C LYS A 153 -3.49 23.64 -8.43
N GLY A 154 -2.75 24.40 -7.63
CA GLY A 154 -3.21 25.65 -7.01
C GLY A 154 -3.61 25.47 -5.53
N ALA A 155 -4.31 26.46 -4.96
CA ALA A 155 -4.64 26.49 -3.52
C ALA A 155 -5.44 25.26 -3.02
N SER A 156 -6.20 24.61 -3.91
CA SER A 156 -6.95 23.38 -3.62
C SER A 156 -6.07 22.20 -3.21
N SER A 157 -4.77 22.18 -3.53
CA SER A 157 -3.85 21.13 -3.07
C SER A 157 -3.79 21.05 -1.53
N LYS A 158 -3.86 22.20 -0.84
CA LYS A 158 -3.88 22.27 0.63
C LYS A 158 -5.22 21.81 1.25
N LYS A 159 -6.32 21.79 0.48
CA LYS A 159 -7.58 21.17 0.91
C LYS A 159 -7.45 19.65 0.89
N ILE A 160 -7.09 19.06 -0.24
CA ILE A 160 -6.95 17.61 -0.35
C ILE A 160 -5.87 17.07 0.61
N LEU A 161 -4.73 17.74 0.78
CA LEU A 161 -3.71 17.36 1.76
C LEU A 161 -4.25 17.22 3.20
N LYS A 162 -5.34 17.91 3.57
CA LYS A 162 -6.03 17.73 4.86
C LYS A 162 -7.05 16.57 4.83
N VAL A 163 -7.82 16.44 3.75
CA VAL A 163 -8.79 15.35 3.58
C VAL A 163 -8.09 13.98 3.59
N ILE A 164 -6.88 13.89 3.03
CA ILE A 164 -6.19 12.61 2.91
C ILE A 164 -5.53 12.11 4.21
N VAL A 165 -5.41 12.91 5.27
CA VAL A 165 -4.55 12.59 6.44
C VAL A 165 -4.87 11.23 7.07
N ARG A 166 -6.14 10.97 7.41
CA ARG A 166 -6.55 9.71 8.05
C ARG A 166 -6.39 8.48 7.14
N PRO A 167 -6.94 8.44 5.91
CA PRO A 167 -6.71 7.33 4.99
C PRO A 167 -5.24 7.16 4.55
N ALA A 168 -4.45 8.24 4.53
CA ALA A 168 -2.99 8.16 4.35
C ALA A 168 -2.31 7.44 5.51
N ALA A 169 -2.67 7.78 6.75
CA ALA A 169 -2.17 7.11 7.94
C ALA A 169 -2.58 5.62 7.98
N ILE A 170 -3.84 5.30 7.68
CA ILE A 170 -4.35 3.91 7.63
C ILE A 170 -3.63 3.08 6.55
N ALA A 171 -3.48 3.60 5.33
CA ALA A 171 -2.73 2.92 4.27
C ALA A 171 -1.25 2.73 4.66
N THR A 172 -0.67 3.69 5.36
CA THR A 172 0.72 3.63 5.82
C THR A 172 0.91 2.63 6.98
N ALA A 173 -0.08 2.52 7.88
CA ALA A 173 -0.12 1.54 8.95
C ALA A 173 -0.29 0.11 8.42
N ALA A 174 -1.11 -0.07 7.38
CA ALA A 174 -1.18 -1.32 6.63
C ALA A 174 0.17 -1.64 5.99
N LEU A 175 0.83 -0.68 5.34
CA LEU A 175 2.17 -0.86 4.77
C LEU A 175 3.19 -1.31 5.82
N ARG A 176 3.16 -0.75 7.03
CA ARG A 176 4.10 -1.12 8.11
C ARG A 176 4.04 -2.61 8.42
N VAL A 177 2.85 -3.21 8.50
CA VAL A 177 2.67 -4.67 8.72
C VAL A 177 2.98 -5.48 7.45
N MET A 178 2.46 -5.04 6.30
CA MET A 178 2.51 -5.83 5.06
C MET A 178 3.90 -5.84 4.39
N HIS A 179 4.68 -4.77 4.53
CA HIS A 179 6.03 -4.63 3.96
C HIS A 179 6.90 -3.64 4.78
N PRO A 180 7.47 -4.07 5.93
CA PRO A 180 8.25 -3.20 6.81
C PRO A 180 9.45 -2.54 6.13
N GLU A 181 10.13 -3.23 5.21
CA GLU A 181 11.26 -2.64 4.48
C GLU A 181 10.84 -1.46 3.61
N GLN A 182 9.69 -1.57 2.92
CA GLN A 182 9.15 -0.49 2.09
C GLN A 182 8.69 0.69 2.94
N TYR A 183 8.08 0.44 4.10
CA TYR A 183 7.76 1.48 5.08
C TYR A 183 9.03 2.28 5.46
N TRP A 184 10.09 1.58 5.88
CA TRP A 184 11.34 2.24 6.30
C TRP A 184 12.07 2.91 5.13
N ALA A 185 11.97 2.36 3.90
CA ALA A 185 12.49 3.02 2.71
C ALA A 185 11.74 4.33 2.39
N GLY A 186 10.42 4.35 2.56
CA GLY A 186 9.60 5.56 2.47
C GLY A 186 10.00 6.61 3.50
N LEU A 187 10.08 6.24 4.79
CA LEU A 187 10.47 7.16 5.87
C LEU A 187 11.88 7.73 5.66
N ARG A 188 12.88 6.90 5.28
CA ARG A 188 14.22 7.39 4.92
C ARG A 188 14.18 8.35 3.73
N ALA A 189 13.37 8.07 2.71
CA ALA A 189 13.23 8.96 1.57
C ALA A 189 12.62 10.31 1.98
N PHE A 190 11.59 10.31 2.83
CA PHE A 190 10.97 11.52 3.36
C PHE A 190 11.90 12.34 4.26
N SER A 191 12.71 11.70 5.12
CA SER A 191 13.75 12.39 5.90
C SER A 191 14.77 13.08 4.99
N SER A 192 15.30 12.38 3.98
CA SER A 192 16.26 12.99 3.06
C SER A 192 15.65 14.05 2.12
N LEU A 193 14.35 13.97 1.83
CA LEU A 193 13.62 15.04 1.15
C LEU A 193 13.50 16.29 2.02
N LYS A 194 13.25 16.15 3.34
CA LYS A 194 13.23 17.27 4.28
C LYS A 194 14.59 17.97 4.33
N GLU A 195 15.67 17.21 4.58
CA GLU A 195 17.05 17.72 4.59
C GLU A 195 17.39 18.49 3.30
N LYS A 196 16.99 17.96 2.14
CA LYS A 196 17.22 18.58 0.82
C LYS A 196 16.31 19.76 0.53
N ALA A 197 15.16 19.86 1.20
CA ALA A 197 14.29 21.02 1.10
C ALA A 197 14.84 22.19 1.95
N GLU A 198 15.32 21.88 3.15
CA GLU A 198 15.94 22.84 4.07
C GLU A 198 17.28 23.37 3.51
N SER A 199 18.23 22.48 3.18
CA SER A 199 19.57 22.83 2.66
C SER A 199 19.59 23.49 1.28
N LYS A 200 18.45 23.59 0.59
CA LYS A 200 18.28 24.26 -0.71
C LYS A 200 17.19 25.33 -0.71
N GLU A 201 16.69 25.71 0.47
CA GLU A 201 15.64 26.73 0.66
C GLU A 201 14.38 26.49 -0.19
N LEU A 202 14.03 25.23 -0.45
CA LEU A 202 12.89 24.82 -1.28
C LEU A 202 11.58 24.91 -0.48
N LEU A 203 11.19 26.14 -0.10
CA LEU A 203 10.05 26.45 0.77
C LEU A 203 8.76 25.67 0.42
N LYS A 204 8.46 25.51 -0.88
CA LYS A 204 7.29 24.74 -1.37
C LYS A 204 7.37 23.24 -1.07
N MET A 205 8.57 22.66 -1.11
CA MET A 205 8.81 21.26 -0.72
C MET A 205 8.68 21.13 0.80
N SER A 206 9.34 21.99 1.58
CA SER A 206 9.21 21.98 3.05
C SER A 206 7.76 22.15 3.52
N GLU A 207 7.00 23.07 2.92
CA GLU A 207 5.56 23.23 3.21
C GLU A 207 4.75 22.00 2.81
N THR A 208 4.98 21.41 1.63
CA THR A 208 4.23 20.20 1.20
C THR A 208 4.51 19.02 2.12
N LEU A 209 5.78 18.84 2.55
CA LEU A 209 6.20 17.78 3.44
C LEU A 209 5.58 17.87 4.84
N GLN A 210 5.22 19.06 5.32
CA GLN A 210 4.55 19.23 6.61
C GLN A 210 3.14 18.61 6.65
N TYR A 211 2.44 18.55 5.51
CA TYR A 211 1.06 18.02 5.40
C TYR A 211 0.97 16.62 4.77
N TRP A 212 2.08 16.05 4.30
CA TRP A 212 2.06 14.74 3.64
C TRP A 212 2.09 13.59 4.67
N ALA A 213 0.92 13.06 5.01
CA ALA A 213 0.70 12.04 6.04
C ALA A 213 0.91 10.58 5.57
N SER A 214 1.85 10.32 4.66
CA SER A 214 2.11 8.95 4.17
C SER A 214 3.58 8.65 3.91
N MET A 215 4.01 7.40 4.14
CA MET A 215 5.31 6.93 3.65
C MET A 215 5.30 6.63 2.14
N PHE A 216 4.13 6.54 1.50
CA PHE A 216 4.04 6.48 0.03
C PHE A 216 4.38 7.85 -0.58
N ASN A 217 5.20 7.87 -1.62
CA ASN A 217 5.64 9.12 -2.25
C ASN A 217 4.72 9.63 -3.39
N SER A 218 3.61 8.94 -3.65
CA SER A 218 2.60 9.35 -4.62
C SER A 218 1.20 8.83 -4.24
N LEU A 219 0.20 9.64 -4.60
CA LEU A 219 -1.23 9.31 -4.53
C LEU A 219 -1.86 9.53 -5.91
N SER A 220 -2.83 8.71 -6.27
CA SER A 220 -3.79 9.02 -7.34
C SER A 220 -5.20 8.68 -6.87
N VAL A 221 -6.14 9.59 -7.10
CA VAL A 221 -7.57 9.39 -6.79
C VAL A 221 -8.28 9.03 -8.08
N ILE A 222 -9.03 7.93 -8.04
CA ILE A 222 -9.89 7.43 -9.10
C ILE A 222 -11.33 7.55 -8.57
N SER A 223 -12.27 8.01 -9.38
CA SER A 223 -13.67 8.14 -9.00
C SER A 223 -14.56 7.79 -10.20
N ASN A 224 -15.58 6.95 -9.97
CA ASN A 224 -16.63 6.55 -10.91
C ASN A 224 -16.11 6.27 -12.34
N ARG A 225 -14.96 5.59 -12.44
CA ARG A 225 -14.22 5.39 -13.69
C ARG A 225 -13.71 3.96 -13.84
N GLU A 226 -14.15 3.30 -14.90
CA GLU A 226 -13.53 2.06 -15.37
C GLU A 226 -12.04 2.31 -15.65
N THR A 227 -11.21 1.43 -15.10
CA THR A 227 -9.76 1.40 -15.38
C THR A 227 -9.52 0.13 -16.19
N PRO A 228 -9.07 0.21 -17.46
CA PRO A 228 -8.79 -0.98 -18.25
C PRO A 228 -7.58 -1.77 -17.74
N ASN A 229 -7.56 -3.08 -18.03
CA ASN A 229 -6.46 -3.99 -17.69
C ASN A 229 -5.08 -3.42 -18.05
N HIS A 230 -4.18 -3.24 -17.07
CA HIS A 230 -2.86 -2.66 -17.29
C HIS A 230 -1.77 -3.14 -16.32
N ARG A 231 -0.55 -2.61 -16.52
CA ARG A 231 0.61 -2.73 -15.62
C ARG A 231 1.11 -1.33 -15.27
N ASP A 232 1.58 -1.16 -14.04
CA ASP A 232 2.28 0.05 -13.61
C ASP A 232 3.74 0.02 -14.08
N HIS A 233 4.03 0.74 -15.16
CA HIS A 233 5.39 0.81 -15.74
C HIS A 233 6.33 1.80 -15.00
N LEU A 234 5.89 2.40 -13.89
CA LEU A 234 6.60 3.47 -13.15
C LEU A 234 6.73 3.19 -11.63
N SER A 235 6.21 2.07 -11.15
CA SER A 235 6.42 1.57 -9.79
C SER A 235 7.63 0.64 -9.73
N ILE A 236 8.26 0.53 -8.57
CA ILE A 236 9.32 -0.45 -8.33
C ILE A 236 8.67 -1.83 -8.13
N PRO A 237 9.08 -2.92 -8.81
CA PRO A 237 8.40 -4.22 -8.73
C PRO A 237 8.32 -4.83 -7.33
N GLU A 238 9.35 -4.56 -6.51
CA GLU A 238 9.48 -4.98 -5.12
C GLU A 238 8.57 -4.22 -4.14
N CYS A 239 8.00 -3.07 -4.56
CA CYS A 239 7.10 -2.25 -3.76
C CYS A 239 5.64 -2.63 -3.99
N PHE A 240 4.87 -2.74 -2.92
CA PHE A 240 3.40 -2.73 -3.00
C PHE A 240 2.89 -1.35 -3.38
N ASN A 241 1.81 -1.34 -4.17
CA ASN A 241 0.85 -0.25 -4.23
C ASN A 241 -0.32 -0.63 -3.31
N ILE A 242 -0.85 0.31 -2.52
CA ILE A 242 -2.07 0.08 -1.73
C ILE A 242 -3.21 0.84 -2.40
N LEU A 243 -4.27 0.11 -2.75
CA LEU A 243 -5.51 0.69 -3.29
C LEU A 243 -6.63 0.52 -2.27
N THR A 244 -7.00 1.60 -1.58
CA THR A 244 -8.17 1.62 -0.70
C THR A 244 -9.40 2.13 -1.45
N THR A 245 -10.58 1.57 -1.18
CA THR A 245 -11.84 1.88 -1.87
C THR A 245 -12.92 2.27 -0.88
N VAL A 246 -13.68 3.33 -1.20
CA VAL A 246 -14.71 3.94 -0.34
C VAL A 246 -15.88 4.47 -1.18
N GLY A 247 -17.00 4.78 -0.52
CA GLY A 247 -18.27 5.20 -1.14
C GLY A 247 -19.35 4.11 -1.09
N ASN A 248 -20.57 4.44 -1.53
CA ASN A 248 -21.70 3.52 -1.56
C ASN A 248 -21.82 2.87 -2.95
N TYR A 249 -21.25 1.68 -3.10
CA TYR A 249 -21.18 0.98 -4.37
C TYR A 249 -21.35 -0.54 -4.24
N SER A 250 -21.74 -1.19 -5.34
CA SER A 250 -21.85 -2.64 -5.47
C SER A 250 -21.11 -3.15 -6.71
N ASN A 251 -20.91 -4.47 -6.78
CA ASN A 251 -20.35 -5.17 -7.97
C ASN A 251 -18.96 -4.71 -8.47
N ALA A 252 -18.20 -3.97 -7.66
CA ALA A 252 -16.82 -3.59 -7.97
C ALA A 252 -15.85 -4.79 -7.84
N TRP A 253 -15.51 -5.36 -9.01
CA TRP A 253 -14.52 -6.42 -9.19
C TRP A 253 -13.23 -5.88 -9.80
N MET A 254 -12.10 -6.53 -9.49
CA MET A 254 -10.83 -6.21 -10.14
C MET A 254 -9.98 -7.47 -10.35
N SER A 255 -9.96 -7.92 -11.61
CA SER A 255 -9.33 -9.16 -12.08
C SER A 255 -7.81 -9.06 -12.09
N MET A 256 -7.12 -10.18 -11.84
CA MET A 256 -5.68 -10.37 -12.02
C MET A 256 -5.39 -11.46 -13.08
N PRO A 257 -5.52 -11.21 -14.40
CA PRO A 257 -5.37 -12.25 -15.42
C PRO A 257 -4.01 -12.96 -15.40
N SER A 258 -2.93 -12.26 -15.01
CA SER A 258 -1.57 -12.85 -14.84
C SER A 258 -1.46 -13.88 -13.71
N LEU A 259 -2.40 -13.90 -12.76
CA LEU A 259 -2.48 -14.89 -11.69
C LEU A 259 -3.67 -15.85 -11.87
N GLN A 260 -4.57 -15.57 -12.82
CA GLN A 260 -5.89 -16.18 -12.94
C GLN A 260 -6.71 -16.07 -11.64
N LEU A 261 -6.65 -14.92 -10.98
CA LEU A 261 -7.36 -14.68 -9.72
C LEU A 261 -8.27 -13.46 -9.85
N GLU A 262 -9.43 -13.50 -9.21
CA GLU A 262 -10.35 -12.37 -9.10
C GLU A 262 -10.57 -12.00 -7.64
N PHE A 263 -10.23 -10.75 -7.33
CA PHE A 263 -10.35 -10.14 -6.01
C PHE A 263 -10.94 -8.73 -6.21
N ARG A 264 -10.57 -7.84 -5.28
CA ARG A 264 -10.02 -6.53 -5.65
C ARG A 264 -8.48 -6.58 -5.39
N ILE A 265 -7.52 -6.32 -6.34
CA ILE A 265 -6.06 -5.99 -6.02
C ILE A 265 -4.92 -5.84 -7.16
N VAL A 266 -4.71 -6.62 -8.27
CA VAL A 266 -3.49 -6.47 -9.19
C VAL A 266 -3.62 -6.92 -10.69
N ARG A 267 -2.62 -6.65 -11.58
CA ARG A 267 -2.65 -6.63 -13.10
C ARG A 267 -4.06 -6.36 -13.64
N HIS A 268 -4.44 -5.11 -13.59
CA HIS A 268 -5.79 -4.85 -13.15
C HIS A 268 -6.57 -3.95 -14.08
N GLY A 269 -7.86 -4.26 -14.16
CA GLY A 269 -8.88 -3.27 -14.41
C GLY A 269 -9.97 -3.34 -13.36
N VAL A 270 -10.49 -2.19 -12.95
CA VAL A 270 -11.77 -2.12 -12.22
C VAL A 270 -12.83 -1.88 -13.28
N HIS A 271 -13.81 -2.80 -13.36
CA HIS A 271 -14.93 -2.71 -14.30
C HIS A 271 -15.85 -1.51 -14.00
N ALA A 272 -16.87 -1.29 -14.83
CA ALA A 272 -17.93 -0.35 -14.50
C ALA A 272 -18.57 -0.72 -13.14
N VAL A 273 -18.71 0.26 -12.25
CA VAL A 273 -19.20 0.08 -10.88
C VAL A 273 -20.59 0.71 -10.74
N GLU A 274 -21.48 0.06 -9.99
CA GLU A 274 -22.81 0.58 -9.67
C GLU A 274 -22.78 1.35 -8.35
N GLY A 275 -23.09 2.65 -8.40
CA GLY A 275 -23.06 3.57 -7.25
C GLY A 275 -21.85 4.50 -7.25
N ASP A 276 -21.57 5.12 -6.10
CA ASP A 276 -20.44 6.03 -5.93
C ASP A 276 -19.22 5.28 -5.40
N TRP A 277 -18.19 5.20 -6.23
CA TRP A 277 -16.95 4.47 -5.98
C TRP A 277 -15.74 5.39 -6.14
N ILE A 278 -14.99 5.54 -5.05
CA ILE A 278 -13.74 6.30 -5.01
C ILE A 278 -12.62 5.37 -4.58
N ALA A 279 -11.51 5.38 -5.32
CA ALA A 279 -10.34 4.57 -5.03
C ALA A 279 -9.07 5.42 -4.92
N TRP A 280 -8.26 5.08 -3.93
CA TRP A 280 -7.10 5.83 -3.46
C TRP A 280 -5.85 4.99 -3.68
N ALA A 281 -5.15 5.22 -4.79
CA ALA A 281 -3.96 4.49 -5.17
C ALA A 281 -2.71 5.14 -4.56
N TRP A 282 -2.17 4.52 -3.52
CA TRP A 282 -0.92 4.88 -2.85
C TRP A 282 0.23 4.07 -3.43
N TYR A 283 1.30 4.73 -3.90
CA TYR A 283 2.42 4.05 -4.57
C TYR A 283 3.76 4.78 -4.41
N MET A 284 4.83 4.06 -4.74
CA MET A 284 6.20 4.57 -4.80
C MET A 284 6.62 4.82 -6.25
N ARG A 285 7.00 6.07 -6.58
CA ARG A 285 7.74 6.39 -7.80
C ARG A 285 9.24 6.25 -7.54
N ASP A 286 9.90 5.46 -8.38
CA ASP A 286 11.36 5.25 -8.32
C ASP A 286 12.15 6.57 -8.39
N SER A 287 11.73 7.50 -9.25
CA SER A 287 12.38 8.81 -9.41
C SER A 287 12.50 9.63 -8.11
N VAL A 288 11.62 9.40 -7.13
CA VAL A 288 11.70 10.04 -5.81
C VAL A 288 12.75 9.36 -4.92
N HIS A 289 12.85 8.02 -4.96
CA HIS A 289 13.90 7.26 -4.26
C HIS A 289 15.29 7.57 -4.83
N VAL A 290 15.41 7.66 -6.16
CA VAL A 290 16.63 8.09 -6.86
C VAL A 290 17.04 9.51 -6.45
N TYR A 291 16.09 10.47 -6.39
CA TYR A 291 16.38 11.83 -5.91
C TYR A 291 16.74 11.87 -4.41
N ALA A 292 16.06 11.05 -3.60
CA ALA A 292 16.37 10.88 -2.19
C ALA A 292 17.72 10.17 -1.95
N ARG A 293 18.26 9.44 -2.93
CA ARG A 293 19.41 8.52 -2.80
C ARG A 293 19.15 7.41 -1.77
N VAL A 294 17.91 6.94 -1.68
CA VAL A 294 17.52 5.85 -0.79
C VAL A 294 17.21 4.62 -1.65
N PRO A 295 17.81 3.45 -1.38
CA PRO A 295 17.55 2.24 -2.16
C PRO A 295 16.10 1.75 -1.98
N SER A 296 15.64 0.94 -2.94
CA SER A 296 14.40 0.17 -2.80
C SER A 296 14.48 -0.82 -1.64
N CYS A 297 13.32 -1.23 -1.13
CA CYS A 297 13.16 -2.48 -0.41
C CYS A 297 13.37 -3.70 -1.34
N GLY A 298 13.55 -4.88 -0.74
CA GLY A 298 13.40 -6.17 -1.40
C GLY A 298 11.93 -6.59 -1.54
N TRP A 299 11.71 -7.83 -1.94
CA TRP A 299 10.38 -8.45 -2.02
C TRP A 299 9.81 -8.71 -0.62
N ALA A 300 8.57 -8.29 -0.38
CA ALA A 300 7.84 -8.58 0.85
C ALA A 300 7.79 -10.09 1.16
N ARG A 301 7.96 -10.45 2.42
CA ARG A 301 7.93 -11.82 2.95
C ARG A 301 7.27 -11.78 4.32
N VAL A 302 6.61 -12.88 4.73
CA VAL A 302 6.24 -13.06 6.14
C VAL A 302 6.95 -14.28 6.68
N ASP A 303 7.42 -14.18 7.92
CA ASP A 303 7.71 -15.36 8.74
C ASP A 303 6.40 -16.07 9.06
N TYR A 304 6.01 -16.97 8.16
CA TYR A 304 5.18 -18.13 8.45
C TYR A 304 6.07 -19.15 9.15
N LYS A 305 5.84 -19.38 10.44
CA LYS A 305 6.41 -20.55 11.11
C LYS A 305 5.78 -21.80 10.50
N GLN A 306 6.61 -22.66 9.94
CA GLN A 306 6.27 -24.05 9.60
C GLN A 306 6.26 -24.90 10.87
#